data_AF-A0A147KBF4-F1
#
_entry.id   AF-A0A147KBF4-F1
#
_cell.length_a   1.000
_cell.length_b   1.000
_cell.length_c   1.000
_cell.angle_alpha   90.00
_cell.angle_beta   90.00
_cell.angle_gamma   90.00
#
_symmetry.space_group_name_H-M   'P 1'
#
loop_
_entity.id
_entity.type
_entity.pdbx_description
1 polymer ?
#
loop_
_entity_poly.entity_id
_entity_poly.type
_entity_poly.pdbx_seq_one_letter_code
_entity_poly.pdbx_strand_id
1 'polypeptide(L)' 'MICKCGGILDVIRVEEYPEGLKDKINFNRLCDVECLSCGKVLYSQPYDFGNKINAIRDLTKRQ' A
#
# COMPACT_ATOMS: atom_id res chain seq x y z
N MET A 1 4.22 9.42 -4.60
CA MET A 1 3.08 8.91 -5.40
C MET A 1 2.19 10.09 -5.79
N ILE A 2 1.68 10.13 -7.03
CA ILE A 2 0.84 11.23 -7.54
C ILE A 2 -0.60 10.73 -7.71
N CYS A 3 -1.56 11.49 -7.19
CA CYS A 3 -2.99 11.24 -7.35
C CYS A 3 -3.43 11.56 -8.80
N LYS A 4 -4.53 10.97 -9.27
CA LYS A 4 -5.10 11.27 -10.59
C LYS A 4 -5.42 12.75 -10.81
N CYS A 5 -5.62 13.53 -9.75
CA CYS A 5 -5.82 14.99 -9.82
C CYS A 5 -4.52 15.80 -9.91
N GLY A 6 -3.35 15.15 -9.94
CA GLY A 6 -2.03 15.81 -9.90
C GLY A 6 -1.50 16.10 -8.49
N GLY A 7 -2.30 15.87 -7.44
CA GLY A 7 -1.90 16.08 -6.05
C GLY A 7 -0.91 15.04 -5.52
N ILE A 8 -0.20 15.38 -4.44
CA ILE A 8 0.70 14.46 -3.74
C ILE A 8 -0.12 13.51 -2.86
N LEU A 9 0.20 12.22 -2.91
CA LEU A 9 -0.34 11.20 -2.02
C LEU A 9 0.59 11.02 -0.81
N ASP A 10 0.02 11.16 0.39
CA ASP A 10 0.70 10.98 1.67
C ASP A 10 0.27 9.67 2.35
N VAL A 11 1.18 9.04 3.09
CA VAL A 11 0.91 7.74 3.74
C VAL A 11 0.20 7.97 5.07
N ILE A 12 -1.01 7.40 5.22
CA ILE A 12 -1.83 7.56 6.42
C ILE A 12 -1.89 6.28 7.27
N ARG A 13 -1.63 5.12 6.67
CA ARG A 13 -1.56 3.83 7.38
C ARG A 13 -0.59 2.89 6.68
N VAL A 14 0.16 2.10 7.44
CA VAL A 14 0.99 1.01 6.92
C VAL A 14 0.53 -0.29 7.57
N GLU A 15 0.43 -1.35 6.77
CA GLU A 15 0.09 -2.69 7.24
C GLU A 15 1.16 -3.19 8.24
N GLU A 16 0.70 -3.78 9.33
CA GLU A 16 1.58 -4.41 10.31
C GLU A 16 2.06 -5.77 9.80
N TYR A 17 3.23 -6.20 10.28
CA TYR A 17 3.68 -7.56 9.99
C TYR A 17 2.79 -8.58 10.71
N PRO A 18 2.35 -9.66 10.04
CA PRO A 18 1.65 -10.76 10.69
C PRO A 18 2.48 -11.33 11.85
N GLU A 19 1.79 -11.72 12.93
CA GLU A 19 2.44 -12.38 14.06
C GLU A 19 3.14 -13.66 13.62
N GLY A 20 4.37 -13.87 14.12
CA GLY A 20 5.18 -15.05 13.79
C GLY A 20 5.84 -15.04 12.42
N LEU A 21 5.71 -13.95 11.63
CA LEU A 21 6.40 -13.82 10.36
C LEU A 21 7.92 -13.75 10.56
N LYS A 22 8.64 -14.78 10.07
CA LYS A 22 10.10 -14.87 10.16
C LYS A 22 10.82 -13.98 9.14
N ASP A 23 10.31 -13.92 7.91
CA ASP A 23 10.93 -13.16 6.82
C ASP A 23 10.25 -11.81 6.61
N LYS A 24 10.69 -10.80 7.37
CA LYS A 24 10.19 -9.43 7.27
C LYS A 24 10.76 -8.66 6.08
N ILE A 25 11.91 -9.08 5.55
CA ILE A 25 12.62 -8.37 4.48
C ILE A 25 11.90 -8.54 3.15
N ASN A 26 11.41 -9.75 2.87
CA ASN A 26 10.69 -10.05 1.63
C ASN A 26 9.16 -9.88 1.75
N PHE A 27 8.67 -9.35 2.88
CA PHE A 27 7.24 -9.14 3.09
C PHE A 27 6.77 -7.82 2.51
N ASN A 28 5.95 -7.92 1.47
CA ASN A 28 5.36 -6.78 0.79
C ASN A 28 4.17 -6.23 1.58
N ARG A 29 4.45 -5.23 2.41
CA ARG A 29 3.42 -4.49 3.14
C ARG A 29 2.60 -3.63 2.21
N LEU A 30 1.34 -3.48 2.57
CA LEU A 30 0.45 -2.50 1.98
C LEU A 30 0.42 -1.22 2.82
N CYS A 31 -0.02 -0.13 2.20
CA CYS A 31 -0.30 1.13 2.87
C CYS A 31 -1.58 1.75 2.32
N ASP A 32 -2.20 2.59 3.13
CA ASP A 32 -3.23 3.49 2.66
C ASP A 32 -2.65 4.88 2.54
N VAL A 33 -3.09 5.61 1.51
CA VAL A 33 -2.61 6.95 1.21
C VAL A 33 -3.76 7.91 0.99
N GLU A 34 -3.55 9.17 1.36
CA GLU A 34 -4.50 10.25 1.14
C GLU A 34 -3.90 11.32 0.23
N CYS A 35 -4.69 11.82 -0.72
CA CYS A 35 -4.28 12.94 -1.56
C CYS A 35 -4.40 14.26 -0.80
N LEU A 36 -3.28 14.94 -0.58
CA LEU A 36 -3.24 16.24 0.09
C LEU A 36 -3.98 17.36 -0.65
N SER A 37 -4.29 17.17 -1.94
CA SER A 37 -4.98 18.18 -2.77
C SER A 37 -6.49 17.96 -2.87
N CYS A 38 -6.97 16.71 -2.82
CA CYS A 38 -8.41 16.43 -3.01
C CYS A 38 -9.03 15.52 -1.94
N GLY A 39 -8.28 15.12 -0.91
CA GLY A 39 -8.75 14.28 0.20
C GLY A 39 -9.09 12.84 -0.20
N LYS A 40 -8.79 12.42 -1.44
CA LYS A 40 -9.08 11.06 -1.88
C LYS A 40 -8.17 10.06 -1.18
N VAL A 41 -8.78 9.09 -0.51
CA VAL A 41 -8.08 7.95 0.09
C VAL A 41 -7.97 6.79 -0.91
N LEU A 42 -6.78 6.21 -1.03
CA LEU A 42 -6.50 4.98 -1.76
C LEU A 42 -6.03 3.93 -0.77
N TYR A 43 -6.74 2.81 -0.71
CA TYR A 43 -6.44 1.72 0.20
C TYR A 43 -5.53 0.69 -0.45
N SER A 44 -4.80 -0.07 0.38
CA SER A 44 -4.08 -1.28 -0.05
C SER A 44 -3.08 -1.03 -1.19
N GLN A 45 -2.39 0.12 -1.15
CA GLN A 45 -1.33 0.47 -2.10
C GLN A 45 0.00 -0.20 -1.70
N PRO A 46 0.90 -0.49 -2.64
CA PRO A 46 2.22 -1.03 -2.30
C PRO A 46 3.06 -0.02 -1.50
N TYR A 47 3.61 -0.45 -0.37
CA TYR A 47 4.61 0.33 0.39
C TYR A 47 5.96 0.35 -0.37
N ASP A 48 6.74 1.44 -0.24
CA ASP A 48 8.06 1.65 -0.88
C ASP A 48 8.13 1.51 -2.41
N PHE A 49 7.14 2.07 -3.13
CA PHE A 49 7.10 2.14 -4.59
C PHE A 49 7.17 0.78 -5.32
N GLY A 50 7.01 -0.33 -4.58
CA GLY A 50 6.94 -1.67 -5.16
C GLY A 50 8.11 -1.99 -6.09
N ASN A 51 9.36 -1.72 -5.69
CA ASN A 51 10.57 -2.11 -6.43
C ASN A 51 10.77 -3.64 -6.43
N LYS A 52 9.87 -4.30 -7.18
CA LYS A 52 9.86 -5.61 -7.83
C LYS A 52 8.38 -5.95 -8.05
N ILE A 53 7.80 -5.50 -9.17
CA ILE A 53 6.53 -5.96 -9.78
C ILE A 53 5.62 -6.71 -8.78
N ASN A 54 5.00 -5.97 -7.86
CA ASN A 54 4.20 -6.59 -6.81
C ASN A 54 2.83 -6.98 -7.36
N ALA A 55 2.51 -8.28 -7.31
CA ALA A 55 1.17 -8.77 -7.55
C ALA A 55 0.25 -8.21 -6.46
N ILE A 56 -0.68 -7.33 -6.82
CA ILE A 56 -1.74 -6.88 -5.93
C ILE A 56 -2.52 -8.13 -5.51
N ARG A 57 -2.56 -8.41 -4.22
CA ARG A 57 -3.28 -9.57 -3.68
C ARG A 57 -4.78 -9.35 -3.90
N ASP A 58 -5.40 -10.21 -4.70
CA ASP A 58 -6.83 -10.15 -4.99
C ASP A 58 -7.63 -10.56 -3.74
N LEU A 59 -8.22 -9.56 -3.08
CA LEU A 59 -9.01 -9.75 -1.86
C LEU A 59 -10.38 -10.40 -2.11
N THR A 60 -10.77 -10.62 -3.37
CA THR A 60 -12.03 -11.30 -3.71
C THR A 60 -11.90 -12.83 -3.69
N LYS A 61 -10.68 -13.37 -3.72
CA LYS A 61 -10.40 -14.80 -3.61
C LYS A 61 -9.95 -15.15 -2.20
N ARG A 62 -10.92 -15.29 -1.28
CA ARG A 62 -10.67 -16.00 -0.02
C ARG A 62 -10.55 -17.50 -0.35
N GLN A 63 -9.37 -18.08 -0.16
CA GLN A 63 -9.16 -19.53 -0.05
C GLN A 63 -8.96 -19.87 1.43
#